data_AF-A0A2G4FGP3-F1
#
_entry.id   AF-A0A2G4FGP3-F1
#
_cell.length_a   1.000
_cell.length_b   1.000
_cell.length_c   1.000
_cell.angle_alpha   90.00
_cell.angle_beta   90.00
_cell.angle_gamma   90.00
#
_symmetry.space_group_name_H-M   'P 1'
#
loop_
_entity.id
_entity.type
_entity.pdbx_description
1 polymer ?
#
loop_
_entity_poly.entity_id
_entity_poly.type
_entity_poly.pdbx_seq_one_letter_code
_entity_poly.pdbx_strand_id
1 'polypeptide(L)'
;MSLAAIDCGTNSIRLLIADVDDEGVLHEQLRIMRIVRLGEGVDRSGEFSTEALARTFAALDEYADLIGQSSIDQIRFVATSASRDVRNREEFVAGVRLRLGIAPDVISGDEEAELSFMGAIRGLPEGLVKLPALVVDIGGGSTEFVLGAAKPTNRISVDIGCVRFAERHLLSDPATPE
;
A
#
# COMPACT_ATOMS: atom_id res chain seq x y z
N MET A 1 -2.94 -7.27 -21.79
CA MET A 1 -2.97 -5.88 -21.26
C MET A 1 -1.87 -5.75 -20.23
N SER A 2 -0.97 -4.77 -20.37
CA SER A 2 0.13 -4.52 -19.43
C SER A 2 -0.26 -3.47 -18.40
N LEU A 3 -0.07 -3.78 -17.12
CA LEU A 3 -0.52 -2.96 -15.99
C LEU A 3 0.65 -2.62 -15.07
N ALA A 4 0.63 -1.41 -14.51
CA ALA A 4 1.44 -1.02 -13.37
C ALA A 4 0.55 -0.68 -12.17
N ALA A 5 0.71 -1.42 -11.07
CA ALA A 5 0.04 -1.15 -9.80
C ALA A 5 1.05 -0.63 -8.78
N ILE A 6 0.76 0.54 -8.20
CA ILE A 6 1.55 1.14 -7.13
C ILE A 6 0.71 1.15 -5.86
N ASP A 7 1.24 0.56 -4.80
CA ASP A 7 0.65 0.58 -3.44
C ASP A 7 1.55 1.41 -2.53
N CYS A 8 1.05 2.55 -2.08
CA CYS A 8 1.73 3.47 -1.18
C CYS A 8 1.13 3.43 0.22
N GLY A 9 1.73 2.59 1.06
CA GLY A 9 1.37 2.45 2.46
C GLY A 9 2.15 3.40 3.39
N THR A 10 1.98 3.18 4.69
CA THR A 10 2.64 3.96 5.76
C THR A 10 4.15 3.73 5.81
N ASN A 11 4.61 2.49 5.63
CA ASN A 11 6.02 2.13 5.79
C ASN A 11 6.75 2.02 4.44
N SER A 12 6.08 1.47 3.44
CA SER A 12 6.69 1.11 2.16
C SER A 12 5.79 1.50 1.00
N ILE A 13 6.43 1.73 -0.14
CA ILE A 13 5.77 1.85 -1.43
C ILE A 13 6.18 0.68 -2.32
N ARG A 14 5.22 0.06 -3.02
CA ARG A 14 5.43 -1.11 -3.87
C ARG A 14 5.05 -0.80 -5.31
N LEU A 15 5.75 -1.41 -6.25
CA LEU A 15 5.41 -1.43 -7.67
C LEU A 15 5.29 -2.88 -8.13
N LEU A 16 4.20 -3.18 -8.82
CA LEU A 16 4.00 -4.41 -9.59
C LEU A 16 3.74 -4.02 -11.05
N ILE A 17 4.58 -4.50 -11.97
CA ILE A 17 4.31 -4.50 -13.40
C ILE A 17 3.97 -5.93 -13.80
N ALA A 18 2.83 -6.10 -14.46
CA ALA A 18 2.35 -7.42 -14.87
C ALA A 18 1.52 -7.33 -16.15
N ASP A 19 1.56 -8.40 -16.93
CA ASP A 19 0.66 -8.58 -18.07
C ASP A 19 -0.53 -9.44 -17.64
N VAL A 20 -1.72 -9.08 -18.11
CA VAL A 20 -2.94 -9.88 -17.97
C VAL A 20 -3.29 -10.42 -19.35
N ASP A 21 -3.36 -11.74 -19.48
CA ASP A 21 -3.77 -12.43 -20.70
C ASP A 21 -5.30 -12.43 -20.90
N ASP A 22 -5.76 -12.99 -22.00
CA ASP A 22 -7.18 -13.01 -22.39
C ASP A 22 -8.02 -13.87 -21.44
N GLU A 23 -7.39 -14.84 -20.76
CA GLU A 23 -7.98 -15.67 -19.71
C GLU A 23 -8.02 -14.97 -18.34
N GLY A 24 -7.40 -13.79 -18.20
CA GLY A 24 -7.34 -13.02 -16.97
C GLY A 24 -6.26 -13.47 -16.00
N VAL A 25 -5.30 -14.28 -16.45
CA VAL A 25 -4.15 -14.72 -15.67
C VAL A 25 -3.10 -13.60 -15.64
N LEU A 26 -2.59 -13.33 -14.45
CA LEU A 26 -1.59 -12.31 -14.21
C LEU A 26 -0.18 -12.91 -14.31
N HIS A 27 0.61 -12.39 -15.25
CA HIS A 27 2.01 -12.73 -15.48
C HIS A 27 2.90 -11.60 -14.94
N GLU A 28 3.54 -11.84 -13.79
CA GLU A 28 4.40 -10.85 -13.15
C GLU A 28 5.68 -10.63 -13.97
N GLN A 29 5.95 -9.37 -14.31
CA GLN A 29 7.17 -8.96 -15.02
C GLN A 29 8.19 -8.32 -14.07
N LEU A 30 7.70 -7.49 -13.15
CA LEU A 30 8.54 -6.81 -12.16
C LEU A 30 7.77 -6.61 -10.87
N ARG A 31 8.42 -6.90 -9.74
CA ARG A 31 7.93 -6.56 -8.41
C ARG A 31 9.06 -5.96 -7.59
N ILE A 32 8.88 -4.73 -7.15
CA ILE A 32 9.84 -4.05 -6.28
C ILE A 32 9.14 -3.32 -5.13
N MET A 33 9.91 -3.08 -4.07
CA MET A 33 9.45 -2.39 -2.87
C MET A 33 10.56 -1.48 -2.34
N ARG A 34 10.18 -0.30 -1.86
CA ARG A 34 11.05 0.65 -1.16
C ARG A 34 10.47 0.99 0.20
N ILE A 35 11.32 0.99 1.21
CA ILE A 35 10.97 1.49 2.55
C ILE A 35 11.13 3.00 2.52
N VAL A 36 10.01 3.72 2.52
CA VAL A 36 9.99 5.20 2.43
C VAL A 36 9.52 5.84 3.73
N ARG A 37 8.86 5.07 4.60
CA ARG A 37 8.26 5.50 5.87
C ARG A 37 7.45 6.78 5.68
N LEU A 38 6.56 6.80 4.70
CA LEU A 38 5.73 7.97 4.39
C LEU A 38 4.92 8.44 5.61
N GLY A 39 4.45 7.50 6.42
CA GLY A 39 3.68 7.79 7.63
C GLY A 39 4.51 8.11 8.87
N GLU A 40 5.82 8.28 8.74
CA GLU A 40 6.68 8.65 9.87
C GLU A 40 6.22 9.98 10.49
N GLY A 41 5.92 9.97 11.79
CA GLY A 41 5.48 11.13 12.54
C GLY A 41 4.08 11.65 12.19
N VAL A 42 3.36 11.02 11.24
CA VAL A 42 2.00 11.40 10.86
C VAL A 42 1.04 11.25 12.02
N ASP A 43 1.19 10.19 12.82
CA ASP A 43 0.31 9.92 13.94
C ASP A 43 0.29 11.06 14.98
N ARG A 44 1.45 11.69 15.18
CA ARG A 44 1.63 12.79 16.12
C ARG A 44 1.35 14.16 15.50
N SER A 45 1.76 14.38 14.26
CA SER A 45 1.72 15.71 13.61
C SER A 45 0.50 15.95 12.73
N GLY A 46 -0.15 14.88 12.26
CA GLY A 46 -1.20 14.95 11.25
C GLY A 46 -0.71 15.45 9.88
N GLU A 47 0.60 15.41 9.62
CA GLU A 47 1.23 15.89 8.38
C GLU A 47 2.36 14.95 7.95
N PHE A 48 2.59 14.86 6.64
CA PHE A 48 3.82 14.26 6.13
C PHE A 48 5.01 15.18 6.39
N SER A 49 6.13 14.60 6.85
CA SER A 49 7.39 15.34 6.92
C SER A 49 7.98 15.55 5.51
N THR A 50 8.73 16.63 5.34
CA THR A 50 9.44 16.93 4.10
C THR A 50 10.41 15.80 3.72
N GLU A 51 11.06 15.18 4.71
CA GLU A 51 11.97 14.05 4.50
C GLU A 51 11.23 12.80 4.02
N ALA A 52 10.06 12.51 4.57
CA ALA A 52 9.24 11.37 4.17
C ALA A 52 8.71 11.54 2.74
N LEU A 53 8.28 12.75 2.37
CA LEU A 53 7.89 13.08 1.00
C LEU A 53 9.07 12.96 0.04
N ALA A 54 10.25 13.49 0.39
CA ALA A 54 11.44 13.40 -0.45
C ALA A 54 11.85 11.94 -0.74
N ARG A 55 11.84 11.05 0.26
CA ARG A 55 12.11 9.61 0.06
C ARG A 55 11.06 8.95 -0.83
N THR A 56 9.79 9.28 -0.61
CA THR A 56 8.68 8.72 -1.40
C THR A 56 8.76 9.16 -2.85
N PHE A 57 9.07 10.43 -3.09
CA PHE A 57 9.27 10.98 -4.42
C PHE A 57 10.48 10.40 -5.13
N ALA A 58 11.60 10.19 -4.44
CA ALA A 58 12.76 9.50 -5.02
C ALA A 58 12.43 8.06 -5.45
N ALA A 59 11.63 7.33 -4.67
CA ALA A 59 11.14 6.01 -5.06
C ALA A 59 10.18 6.09 -6.27
N LEU A 60 9.37 7.15 -6.36
CA LEU A 60 8.48 7.36 -7.50
C LEU A 60 9.21 7.76 -8.78
N ASP A 61 10.32 8.49 -8.68
CA ASP A 61 11.19 8.77 -9.82
C ASP A 61 11.77 7.45 -10.37
N GLU A 62 12.23 6.56 -9.49
CA GLU A 62 12.65 5.20 -9.90
C GLU A 62 11.49 4.41 -10.57
N TYR A 63 10.28 4.47 -10.00
CA TYR A 63 9.14 3.74 -10.54
C TYR A 63 8.69 4.30 -11.89
N ALA A 64 8.77 5.63 -12.08
CA ALA A 64 8.49 6.28 -13.35
C ALA A 64 9.47 5.82 -14.44
N ASP A 65 10.76 5.69 -14.12
CA ASP A 65 11.77 5.19 -15.06
C ASP A 65 11.49 3.74 -15.47
N LEU A 66 11.13 2.87 -14.52
CA LEU A 66 10.82 1.45 -14.78
C LEU A 66 9.53 1.29 -15.60
N ILE A 67 8.50 2.07 -15.27
CA ILE A 67 7.25 2.14 -16.03
C ILE A 67 7.54 2.64 -17.45
N GLY A 68 8.38 3.68 -17.61
CA GLY A 68 8.74 4.24 -18.92
C GLY A 68 9.58 3.32 -19.81
N GLN A 69 10.28 2.33 -19.22
CA GLN A 69 10.98 1.28 -19.96
C GLN A 69 10.03 0.17 -20.45
N SER A 70 8.78 0.17 -19.99
CA SER A 70 7.76 -0.84 -20.29
C SER A 70 6.62 -0.23 -21.11
N SER A 71 5.96 -1.03 -21.94
CA SER A 71 4.74 -0.58 -22.65
C SER A 71 3.51 -0.81 -21.75
N ILE A 72 3.30 0.09 -20.80
CA ILE A 72 2.20 0.00 -19.83
C ILE A 72 0.92 0.60 -20.41
N ASP A 73 -0.17 -0.18 -20.43
CA ASP A 73 -1.48 0.27 -20.90
C ASP A 73 -2.20 1.10 -19.82
N GLN A 74 -2.06 0.73 -18.54
CA GLN A 74 -2.73 1.39 -17.44
C GLN A 74 -1.88 1.39 -16.17
N ILE A 75 -1.85 2.55 -15.49
CA ILE A 75 -1.24 2.72 -14.18
C ILE A 75 -2.34 2.97 -13.16
N ARG A 76 -2.33 2.24 -12.04
CA ARG A 76 -3.16 2.54 -10.87
C ARG A 76 -2.26 2.78 -9.67
N PHE A 77 -2.37 3.95 -9.07
CA PHE A 77 -1.68 4.28 -7.83
C PHE A 77 -2.71 4.33 -6.71
N VAL A 78 -2.50 3.51 -5.68
CA VAL A 78 -3.30 3.50 -4.45
C VAL A 78 -2.47 4.05 -3.29
N ALA A 79 -3.06 4.93 -2.49
CA ALA A 79 -2.49 5.44 -1.25
C ALA A 79 -3.41 5.08 -0.07
N THR A 80 -2.83 4.57 1.02
CA THR A 80 -3.63 3.98 2.11
C THR A 80 -3.53 4.76 3.42
N SER A 81 -3.45 4.08 4.58
CA SER A 81 -3.56 4.62 5.94
C SER A 81 -2.85 5.95 6.17
N ALA A 82 -1.58 6.06 5.80
CA ALA A 82 -0.82 7.29 6.04
C ALA A 82 -1.34 8.51 5.26
N SER A 83 -2.05 8.28 4.15
CA SER A 83 -2.57 9.35 3.30
C SER A 83 -4.00 9.77 3.64
N ARG A 84 -4.74 9.04 4.48
CA ARG A 84 -6.18 9.26 4.74
C ARG A 84 -6.53 10.48 5.58
N ASP A 85 -5.66 10.91 6.50
CA ASP A 85 -5.99 11.96 7.47
C ASP A 85 -4.91 13.05 7.61
N VAL A 86 -4.01 13.17 6.63
CA VAL A 86 -2.95 14.19 6.63
C VAL A 86 -3.44 15.54 6.09
N ARG A 87 -2.95 16.63 6.71
CA ARG A 87 -3.34 18.01 6.37
C ARG A 87 -2.65 18.57 5.12
N ASN A 88 -1.50 18.00 4.73
CA ASN A 88 -0.71 18.41 3.57
C ASN A 88 -0.75 17.38 2.42
N ARG A 89 -1.91 16.71 2.23
CA ARG A 89 -2.09 15.70 1.18
C ARG A 89 -1.82 16.25 -0.22
N GLU A 90 -2.16 17.50 -0.48
CA GLU A 90 -2.08 18.13 -1.80
C GLU A 90 -0.64 18.17 -2.32
N GLU A 91 0.36 18.31 -1.44
CA GLU A 91 1.77 18.27 -1.79
C GLU A 91 2.17 16.88 -2.32
N PHE A 92 1.73 15.84 -1.62
CA PHE A 92 1.92 14.45 -2.05
C PHE A 92 1.24 14.19 -3.40
N VAL A 93 -0.04 14.57 -3.55
CA VAL A 93 -0.80 14.38 -4.80
C VAL A 93 -0.15 15.10 -5.97
N ALA A 94 0.30 16.34 -5.78
CA ALA A 94 1.00 17.10 -6.81
C ALA A 94 2.32 16.44 -7.22
N GLY A 95 3.09 15.96 -6.23
CA GLY A 95 4.34 15.26 -6.48
C GLY A 95 4.18 13.92 -7.21
N VAL A 96 3.10 13.18 -6.96
CA VAL A 96 2.73 11.97 -7.72
C VAL A 96 2.35 12.32 -9.16
N ARG A 97 1.48 13.32 -9.37
CA ARG A 97 1.06 13.77 -10.71
C ARG A 97 2.23 14.21 -11.58
N LEU A 98 3.20 14.93 -10.99
CA LEU A 98 4.38 15.40 -11.70
C LEU A 98 5.21 14.23 -12.28
N ARG A 99 5.28 13.10 -11.58
CA ARG A 99 6.14 11.97 -11.91
C ARG A 99 5.47 10.93 -12.79
N LEU A 100 4.19 10.66 -12.53
CA LEU A 100 3.46 9.55 -13.16
C LEU A 100 2.33 10.01 -14.07
N GLY A 101 2.02 11.31 -14.12
CA GLY A 101 0.91 11.86 -14.91
C GLY A 101 -0.49 11.49 -14.40
N ILE A 102 -0.58 10.74 -13.29
CA ILE A 102 -1.83 10.31 -12.66
C ILE A 102 -1.93 10.80 -11.21
N ALA A 103 -3.13 10.86 -10.68
CA ALA A 103 -3.34 11.12 -9.25
C ALA A 103 -3.36 9.80 -8.46
N PRO A 104 -2.92 9.80 -7.19
CA PRO A 104 -3.12 8.66 -6.32
C PRO A 104 -4.58 8.55 -5.88
N ASP A 105 -5.13 7.34 -5.90
CA ASP A 105 -6.42 6.99 -5.31
C ASP A 105 -6.22 6.80 -3.81
N VAL A 106 -6.71 7.74 -2.99
CA VAL A 106 -6.73 7.58 -1.53
C VAL A 106 -7.94 6.74 -1.16
N ILE A 107 -7.72 5.46 -0.88
CA ILE A 107 -8.80 4.50 -0.64
C ILE A 107 -9.17 4.42 0.85
N SER A 108 -10.43 4.06 1.11
CA SER A 108 -10.90 3.79 2.47
C SER A 108 -10.26 2.51 3.02
N GLY A 109 -10.27 2.34 4.34
CA GLY A 109 -9.83 1.09 4.96
C GLY A 109 -10.67 -0.12 4.52
N ASP A 110 -11.96 0.09 4.20
CA ASP A 110 -12.85 -0.97 3.73
C ASP A 110 -12.52 -1.43 2.30
N GLU A 111 -12.09 -0.52 1.43
CA GLU A 111 -11.61 -0.85 0.08
C GLU A 111 -10.23 -1.49 0.15
N GLU A 112 -9.31 -1.00 0.99
CA GLU A 112 -8.00 -1.59 1.25
C GLU A 112 -8.14 -3.05 1.71
N ALA A 113 -9.00 -3.28 2.70
CA ALA A 113 -9.33 -4.61 3.20
C ALA A 113 -9.82 -5.56 2.08
N GLU A 114 -10.70 -5.10 1.20
CA GLU A 114 -11.20 -5.94 0.10
C GLU A 114 -10.12 -6.27 -0.93
N LEU A 115 -9.32 -5.28 -1.32
CA LEU A 115 -8.22 -5.49 -2.26
C LEU A 115 -7.15 -6.43 -1.69
N SER A 116 -6.76 -6.25 -0.42
CA SER A 116 -5.83 -7.15 0.27
C SER A 116 -6.37 -8.57 0.37
N PHE A 117 -7.64 -8.75 0.72
CA PHE A 117 -8.28 -10.07 0.75
C PHE A 117 -8.29 -10.74 -0.63
N MET A 118 -8.71 -10.01 -1.68
CA MET A 118 -8.73 -10.53 -3.04
C MET A 118 -7.35 -10.92 -3.53
N GLY A 119 -6.33 -10.09 -3.27
CA GLY A 119 -4.94 -10.37 -3.62
C GLY A 119 -4.39 -11.60 -2.87
N ALA A 120 -4.66 -11.69 -1.57
CA ALA A 120 -4.22 -12.81 -0.74
C ALA A 120 -4.83 -14.14 -1.18
N ILE A 121 -6.16 -14.19 -1.37
CA ILE A 121 -6.84 -15.44 -1.75
C ILE A 121 -6.48 -15.89 -3.17
N ARG A 122 -6.40 -14.97 -4.14
CA ARG A 122 -6.04 -15.32 -5.53
C ARG A 122 -4.60 -15.81 -5.67
N GLY A 123 -3.70 -15.37 -4.79
CA GLY A 123 -2.29 -15.77 -4.81
C GLY A 123 -2.00 -17.15 -4.23
N LEU A 124 -2.98 -17.80 -3.58
CA LEU A 124 -2.80 -19.08 -2.90
C LEU A 124 -3.14 -20.26 -3.82
N PRO A 125 -2.36 -21.35 -3.79
CA PRO A 125 -2.72 -22.60 -4.45
C PRO A 125 -4.10 -23.10 -4.03
N GLU A 126 -4.86 -23.67 -4.98
CA GLU A 126 -6.14 -24.29 -4.68
C GLU A 126 -6.00 -25.35 -3.57
N GLY A 127 -6.92 -25.31 -2.60
CA GLY A 127 -6.97 -26.25 -1.49
C GLY A 127 -5.96 -25.99 -0.35
N LEU A 128 -5.05 -25.01 -0.48
CA LEU A 128 -4.11 -24.67 0.59
C LEU A 128 -4.81 -24.15 1.84
N VAL A 129 -5.87 -23.35 1.66
CA VAL A 129 -6.65 -22.75 2.74
C VAL A 129 -8.11 -23.21 2.64
N LYS A 130 -8.67 -23.66 3.77
CA LYS A 130 -10.11 -23.97 3.86
C LYS A 130 -10.88 -22.66 4.04
N LEU A 131 -11.96 -22.53 3.27
CA LEU A 131 -12.83 -21.36 3.33
C LEU A 131 -14.02 -21.59 4.29
N PRO A 132 -14.53 -20.54 4.96
CA PRO A 132 -14.06 -19.16 4.90
C PRO A 132 -12.73 -18.97 5.63
N ALA A 133 -11.90 -18.07 5.11
CA ALA A 133 -10.60 -17.71 5.67
C ALA A 133 -10.63 -16.30 6.26
N LEU A 134 -9.91 -16.10 7.36
CA LEU A 134 -9.59 -14.78 7.91
C LEU A 134 -8.24 -14.36 7.36
N VAL A 135 -8.23 -13.30 6.55
CA VAL A 135 -7.01 -12.60 6.14
C VAL A 135 -6.75 -11.49 7.14
N VAL A 136 -5.50 -11.40 7.61
CA VAL A 136 -5.02 -10.33 8.47
C VAL A 136 -3.86 -9.65 7.77
N ASP A 137 -4.04 -8.40 7.37
CA ASP A 137 -3.00 -7.58 6.75
C ASP A 137 -2.48 -6.60 7.79
N ILE A 138 -1.21 -6.75 8.20
CA ILE A 138 -0.59 -5.92 9.23
C ILE A 138 0.27 -4.86 8.54
N GLY A 139 -0.30 -3.67 8.38
CA GLY A 139 0.36 -2.51 7.79
C GLY A 139 1.22 -1.71 8.77
N GLY A 140 1.73 -0.58 8.28
CA GLY A 140 2.46 0.37 9.11
C GLY A 140 1.57 1.27 9.96
N GLY A 141 0.41 1.67 9.44
CA GLY A 141 -0.52 2.60 10.09
C GLY A 141 -1.88 2.00 10.44
N SER A 142 -2.30 0.93 9.76
CA SER A 142 -3.53 0.19 10.02
C SER A 142 -3.31 -1.31 9.89
N THR A 143 -4.27 -2.07 10.39
CA THR A 143 -4.36 -3.53 10.25
C THR A 143 -5.77 -3.87 9.80
N GLU A 144 -5.89 -4.65 8.73
CA GLU A 144 -7.15 -5.07 8.16
C GLU A 144 -7.45 -6.52 8.55
N PHE A 145 -8.68 -6.77 9.00
CA PHE A 145 -9.20 -8.11 9.28
C PHE A 145 -10.37 -8.40 8.35
N VAL A 146 -10.24 -9.44 7.53
CA VAL A 146 -11.21 -9.74 6.48
C VAL A 146 -11.56 -11.22 6.48
N LEU A 147 -12.81 -11.54 6.79
CA LEU A 147 -13.36 -12.89 6.73
C LEU A 147 -14.09 -13.07 5.40
N GLY A 148 -13.81 -14.15 4.69
CA GLY A 148 -14.53 -14.44 3.44
C GLY A 148 -14.15 -15.75 2.78
N ALA A 149 -14.78 -16.00 1.63
CA ALA A 149 -14.46 -17.11 0.74
C ALA A 149 -13.98 -16.57 -0.61
N ALA A 150 -14.80 -16.70 -1.67
CA ALA A 150 -14.52 -16.03 -2.94
C ALA A 150 -14.67 -14.50 -2.86
N LYS A 151 -15.44 -14.01 -1.89
CA LYS A 151 -15.66 -12.58 -1.59
C LYS A 151 -15.63 -12.36 -0.07
N PRO A 152 -15.28 -11.15 0.39
CA PRO A 152 -15.40 -10.77 1.80
C PRO A 152 -16.84 -10.83 2.30
N THR A 153 -17.07 -11.43 3.47
CA THR A 153 -18.35 -11.38 4.20
C THR A 153 -18.32 -10.36 5.33
N ASN A 154 -17.17 -10.21 5.98
CA ASN A 154 -16.96 -9.23 7.05
C ASN A 154 -15.57 -8.60 6.88
N ARG A 155 -15.48 -7.30 7.17
CA ARG A 155 -14.24 -6.53 7.08
C ARG A 155 -14.20 -5.48 8.18
N ILE A 156 -13.01 -5.21 8.70
CA ILE A 156 -12.72 -4.08 9.57
C ILE A 156 -11.27 -3.65 9.36
N SER A 157 -11.04 -2.34 9.29
CA SER A 157 -9.70 -1.74 9.37
C SER A 157 -9.58 -1.04 10.72
N VAL A 158 -8.48 -1.28 11.43
CA VAL A 158 -8.19 -0.64 12.72
C VAL A 158 -6.87 0.13 12.64
N ASP A 159 -6.78 1.27 13.33
CA ASP A 159 -5.59 2.12 13.38
C ASP A 159 -4.48 1.54 14.29
N ILE A 160 -4.06 0.32 13.97
CA ILE A 160 -2.99 -0.42 14.62
C ILE A 160 -2.01 -0.84 13.54
N GLY A 161 -0.74 -0.48 13.66
CA GLY A 161 0.28 -0.86 12.69
C GLY A 161 1.69 -0.67 13.23
N CYS A 162 2.68 -1.29 12.61
CA CYS A 162 4.03 -1.38 13.18
C CYS A 162 4.70 -0.01 13.35
N VAL A 163 4.52 0.94 12.43
CA VAL A 163 5.07 2.30 12.52
C VAL A 163 4.32 3.09 13.59
N ARG A 164 2.99 3.07 13.55
CA ARG A 164 2.14 3.80 14.51
C ARG A 164 2.41 3.34 15.95
N PHE A 165 2.53 2.03 16.18
CA PHE A 165 2.82 1.48 17.51
C PHE A 165 4.25 1.78 17.96
N ALA A 166 5.23 1.67 17.07
CA ALA A 166 6.61 2.03 17.39
C ALA A 166 6.71 3.48 17.86
N GLU A 167 6.07 4.41 17.14
CA GLU A 167 6.10 5.84 17.49
C GLU A 167 5.32 6.19 18.76
N ARG A 168 4.22 5.47 19.05
CA ARG A 168 3.41 5.70 20.24
C ARG A 168 3.98 5.07 21.51
N HIS A 169 4.63 3.91 21.40
CA HIS A 169 4.94 3.05 22.55
C HIS A 169 6.43 2.71 22.70
N LEU A 170 7.18 2.58 21.61
CA LEU A 170 8.60 2.19 21.66
C LEU A 170 9.50 3.43 21.79
N LEU A 171 9.43 4.08 22.95
CA LEU A 171 10.14 5.34 23.24
C LEU A 171 11.62 5.15 23.64
N SER A 172 12.07 3.90 23.80
CA SER A 172 13.43 3.53 24.19
C SER A 172 13.95 2.37 23.32
N ASP A 173 15.28 2.28 23.19
CA ASP A 173 15.96 1.18 22.50
C ASP A 173 17.05 0.57 23.43
N PRO A 174 16.85 -0.65 23.97
CA PRO A 174 15.72 -1.54 23.72
C PRO A 174 14.43 -1.05 24.40
N ALA A 175 13.30 -1.54 23.92
CA ALA A 175 11.99 -1.25 24.50
C ALA A 175 11.88 -1.74 25.95
N THR A 176 11.22 -0.95 26.80
CA THR A 176 10.87 -1.31 28.17
C THR A 176 9.67 -2.25 28.22
N PRO A 177 9.48 -3.02 29.31
CA PRO A 177 8.26 -3.81 29.53
C PRO A 177 6.98 -2.97 29.66
N GLU A 178 7.10 -1.73 30.18
CA GLU A 178 6.06 -0.71 30.23
C GLU A 178 5.91 0.03 28.90
#